data_AF-A0A1I6R5B4-F1
#
_entry.id   AF-A0A1I6R5B4-F1
#
_cell.length_a   1.000
_cell.length_b   1.000
_cell.length_c   1.000
_cell.angle_alpha   90.00
_cell.angle_beta   90.00
_cell.angle_gamma   90.00
#
_symmetry.space_group_name_H-M   'P 1'
#
loop_
_entity.id
_entity.type
_entity.pdbx_description
1 polymer ?
#
loop_
_entity_poly.entity_id
_entity_poly.type
_entity_poly.pdbx_seq_one_letter_code
_entity_poly.pdbx_strand_id
1 'polypeptide(L)' 'MNNDNNVEKLREKYQQLLHHGELSEQASTLFEVILGELEHAAGQNERLRKVILKQSSNSNRMNSKLRDALME' A
#
# COMPACT_ATOMS: atom_id res chain seq x y z
N MET A 1 -4.59 8.75 -6.58
CA MET A 1 -4.30 9.04 -5.14
C MET A 1 -4.79 7.83 -4.36
N ASN A 2 -3.98 7.14 -3.55
CA ASN A 2 -4.33 6.89 -2.12
C ASN A 2 -3.71 5.67 -1.40
N ASN A 3 -3.16 4.62 -2.02
CA ASN A 3 -2.75 3.45 -1.22
C ASN A 3 -1.53 3.71 -0.32
N ASP A 4 -0.44 4.26 -0.85
CA ASP A 4 0.73 4.60 -0.03
C ASP A 4 0.40 5.69 1.01
N ASN A 5 -0.48 6.63 0.64
CA ASN A 5 -1.03 7.64 1.53
C ASN A 5 -1.88 7.04 2.67
N ASN A 6 -2.53 5.91 2.44
CA ASN A 6 -3.35 5.25 3.45
C ASN A 6 -2.48 4.44 4.42
N VAL A 7 -1.42 3.80 3.95
CA VAL A 7 -0.43 3.13 4.81
C VAL A 7 0.24 4.15 5.73
N GLU A 8 0.69 5.29 5.19
CA GLU A 8 1.33 6.34 5.99
C GLU A 8 0.38 6.94 7.03
N LYS A 9 -0.89 7.21 6.67
CA LYS A 9 -1.91 7.66 7.63
C LYS A 9 -2.19 6.64 8.74
N LEU A 10 -2.17 5.35 8.43
CA LEU A 10 -2.35 4.30 9.43
C LEU A 10 -1.13 4.22 10.35
N ARG A 11 0.07 4.40 9.82
CA ARG A 11 1.31 4.50 10.60
C ARG A 11 1.31 5.72 11.53
N GLU A 12 0.89 6.89 11.04
CA GLU A 12 0.73 8.09 11.87
C GLU A 12 -0.26 7.87 13.02
N LYS A 13 -1.42 7.27 12.74
CA LYS A 13 -2.40 6.91 13.79
C LYS A 13 -1.84 5.92 14.80
N TYR A 14 -1.10 4.91 14.34
CA TYR A 14 -0.44 3.97 15.23
C TYR A 14 0.54 4.68 16.17
N GLN A 15 1.37 5.59 15.64
CA GLN A 15 2.29 6.38 16.47
C GLN A 15 1.56 7.24 17.49
N GLN A 16 0.42 7.85 17.14
CA GLN A 16 -0.41 8.59 18.09
C GLN A 16 -0.93 7.69 19.21
N LEU A 17 -1.51 6.54 18.87
CA LEU A 17 -2.03 5.57 19.84
C LEU A 17 -0.93 5.02 20.77
N LEU A 18 0.27 4.80 20.22
CA LEU A 18 1.45 4.38 20.99
C LEU A 18 1.88 5.48 21.98
N HIS A 19 1.96 6.72 21.52
CA HIS A 19 2.37 7.87 22.35
C HIS A 19 1.37 8.19 23.47
N HIS A 20 0.09 7.97 23.25
CA HIS A 20 -0.95 8.17 24.27
C HIS A 20 -1.06 7.00 25.26
N GLY A 21 -0.28 5.92 25.10
CA GLY A 21 -0.35 4.74 25.96
C GLY A 21 -1.66 3.98 25.82
N GLU A 22 -2.39 4.20 24.71
CA GLU A 22 -3.70 3.59 24.45
C GLU A 22 -3.60 2.14 23.96
N LEU A 23 -2.37 1.67 23.70
CA LEU A 23 -2.09 0.32 23.22
C LEU A 23 -1.37 -0.50 24.29
N SER A 24 -1.89 -1.71 24.53
CA SER A 24 -1.14 -2.75 25.25
C SER A 24 0.02 -3.25 24.38
N GLU A 25 1.05 -3.83 25.00
CA GLU A 25 2.20 -4.40 24.30
C GLU A 25 1.81 -5.44 23.23
N GLN A 26 0.81 -6.27 23.54
CA GLN A 26 0.25 -7.25 22.61
C GLN A 26 -0.43 -6.58 21.42
N ALA A 27 -1.16 -5.50 21.65
CA ALA A 27 -1.80 -4.74 20.59
C ALA A 27 -0.75 -4.04 19.71
N SER A 28 0.27 -3.41 20.31
CA SER A 28 1.37 -2.78 19.58
C SER A 28 2.10 -3.77 18.67
N THR A 29 2.45 -4.94 19.20
CA THR A 29 3.08 -6.01 18.42
C THR A 29 2.22 -6.43 17.22
N LEU A 30 0.91 -6.58 17.42
CA LEU A 30 -0.01 -6.92 16.34
C LEU A 30 -0.09 -5.81 15.28
N PHE A 31 -0.13 -4.54 15.69
CA PHE A 31 -0.14 -3.41 14.77
C PHE A 31 1.14 -3.31 13.94
N GLU A 32 2.31 -3.58 14.52
CA GLU A 32 3.57 -3.62 13.77
C GLU A 32 3.57 -4.69 12.69
N VAL A 33 3.08 -5.89 13.01
CA VAL A 33 2.94 -6.98 12.04
C VAL A 33 1.99 -6.57 10.92
N ILE A 34 0.81 -6.05 11.25
CA ILE A 34 -0.19 -5.64 10.26
C ILE A 34 0.36 -4.53 9.35
N LEU A 35 1.03 -3.51 9.90
CA LEU A 35 1.62 -2.44 9.11
C LEU A 35 2.71 -2.98 8.17
N GLY A 36 3.57 -3.88 8.65
CA GLY A 36 4.59 -4.53 7.83
C GLY A 36 4.00 -5.34 6.67
N GLU A 37 2.94 -6.11 6.93
CA GLU A 37 2.22 -6.86 5.88
C GLU A 37 1.55 -5.93 4.87
N LEU A 38 0.95 -4.83 5.35
CA LEU A 38 0.29 -3.83 4.50
C LEU A 38 1.30 -3.15 3.56
N GLU A 39 2.47 -2.76 4.07
CA GLU A 39 3.58 -2.19 3.30
C GLU A 39 4.10 -3.17 2.26
N HIS A 40 4.27 -4.44 2.65
CA HIS A 40 4.69 -5.48 1.73
C HIS A 40 3.68 -5.63 0.59
N ALA A 41 2.38 -5.74 0.92
CA ALA A 41 1.31 -5.89 -0.06
C ALA A 41 1.20 -4.67 -0.99
N ALA A 42 1.30 -3.45 -0.46
CA ALA A 42 1.32 -2.22 -1.26
C ALA A 42 2.49 -2.21 -2.24
N GLY A 43 3.70 -2.57 -1.77
CA GLY A 43 4.89 -2.68 -2.61
C GLY A 43 4.78 -3.74 -3.71
N GLN A 44 4.18 -4.90 -3.42
CA GLN A 44 3.93 -5.94 -4.43
C GLN A 44 2.91 -5.47 -5.46
N ASN A 45 1.84 -4.81 -5.04
CA ASN A 45 0.83 -4.28 -5.93
C ASN A 45 1.45 -3.27 -6.90
N GLU A 46 2.29 -2.36 -6.40
CA GLU A 46 2.99 -1.39 -7.23
C GLU A 46 3.94 -2.04 -8.25
N ARG A 47 4.67 -3.08 -7.83
CA ARG A 47 5.51 -3.87 -8.75
C ARG A 47 4.69 -4.54 -9.84
N LEU A 48 3.55 -5.14 -9.48
CA LEU A 48 2.64 -5.78 -10.44
C LEU A 48 2.09 -4.77 -11.44
N ARG A 49 1.64 -3.59 -10.99
CA ARG A 49 1.20 -2.51 -11.87
C ARG A 49 2.29 -2.10 -12.87
N LYS A 50 3.53 -1.91 -12.40
CA LYS A 50 4.69 -1.61 -13.28
C LYS A 50 4.96 -2.71 -14.30
N VAL A 51 4.89 -3.98 -13.89
CA VAL A 51 5.09 -5.12 -14.81
C VAL A 51 4.01 -5.14 -15.87
N ILE A 52 2.73 -4.98 -15.49
CA ILE A 52 1.61 -4.95 -16.42
C ILE A 52 1.78 -3.80 -17.41
N LEU A 53 2.07 -2.58 -16.95
CA LEU A 53 2.29 -1.40 -17.80
C LEU A 53 3.48 -1.57 -18.77
N LYS A 54 4.55 -2.27 -18.36
CA LYS A 54 5.69 -2.59 -19.23
C LYS A 54 5.35 -3.65 -20.30
N GLN A 55 4.64 -4.71 -19.93
CA GLN A 55 4.27 -5.76 -20.89
C GLN A 55 3.27 -5.25 -21.93
N SER A 56 2.34 -4.42 -21.48
CA SER A 56 1.26 -3.87 -22.27
C SER A 56 1.66 -2.66 -23.15
N SER A 57 2.81 -2.04 -22.90
CA SER A 57 3.40 -1.06 -23.83
C SER A 57 4.08 -1.73 -25.03
N ASN A 58 4.51 -2.98 -24.89
CA ASN A 58 5.12 -3.77 -25.97
C ASN A 58 4.10 -4.57 -26.80
N SER A 59 2.89 -4.80 -26.27
CA SER A 59 1.77 -5.37 -27.03
C SER A 59 0.76 -4.26 -27.35
N ASN A 60 0.45 -4.03 -28.61
CA ASN A 60 -0.34 -2.89 -29.11
C ASN A 60 -1.85 -2.92 -28.72
N ARG A 61 -2.20 -3.45 -27.53
CA ARG A 61 -3.53 -3.95 -27.17
C ARG A 61 -4.02 -3.61 -25.76
N MET A 62 -3.48 -2.57 -25.11
CA MET A 62 -4.03 -2.11 -23.83
C MET A 62 -5.06 -0.99 -24.03
N ASN A 63 -6.28 -1.24 -23.54
CA ASN A 63 -7.34 -0.23 -23.48
C ASN A 63 -6.92 0.91 -22.53
N SER A 64 -7.11 2.17 -22.95
CA SER A 64 -6.79 3.36 -22.16
C SER A 64 -7.38 3.33 -20.75
N LYS A 65 -8.61 2.82 -20.58
CA LYS A 65 -9.26 2.68 -19.27
C LYS A 65 -8.50 1.79 -18.29
N LEU A 66 -7.87 0.72 -18.79
CA LEU A 66 -7.06 -0.17 -17.96
C LEU A 66 -5.74 0.50 -17.59
N ARG A 67 -5.17 1.29 -18.50
CA ARG A 67 -3.96 2.05 -18.23
C ARG A 67 -4.20 3.12 -17.17
N ASP A 68 -5.30 3.85 -17.29
CA ASP A 68 -5.70 4.91 -16.35
C ASP A 68 -5.94 4.32 -14.96
N ALA A 69 -6.66 3.19 -14.87
CA ALA A 69 -6.88 2.48 -13.61
C ALA A 69 -5.61 1.90 -12.95
N LEU A 70 -4.52 1.72 -13.72
CA LEU A 70 -3.21 1.28 -13.22
C LEU A 70 -2.28 2.44 -12.86
N MET A 71 -2.61 3.68 -13.27
CA MET A 71 -1.82 4.89 -12.95
C MET A 71 -2.41 5.72 -11.80
N GLU A 72 -3.69 5.52 -11.44
CA GLU A 72 -4.36 6.18 -10.29
C GLU A 72 -3.92 5.66 -8.91
#